data_AF-A0A920LGB2-F1
#
_entry.id   AF-A0A920LGB2-F1
#
_cell.length_a   1.000
_cell.length_b   1.000
_cell.length_c   1.000
_cell.angle_alpha   90.00
_cell.angle_beta   90.00
_cell.angle_gamma   90.00
#
_symmetry.space_group_name_H-M   'P 1'
#
loop_
_entity.id
_entity.type
_entity.pdbx_description
1 polymer ?
#
loop_
_entity_poly.entity_id
_entity_poly.type
_entity_poly.pdbx_seq_one_letter_code
_entity_poly.pdbx_strand_id
1 'polypeptide(L)'
;MKFIEINTEEAETIGLKAAFILAFIKSNNIDKNNKNLADIISKKISFMKISEIEESIAKLERLNLIKPGASNNLYKLKLPSGNSHGASMITKNWTPSENVYEVLSMGNIKKEFIDSKLPEFRLYWMEKCCKR
;
A
#
# COMPACT_ATOMS: atom_id res chain seq x y z
N MET A 1 -15.58 5.51 28.38
CA MET A 1 -15.13 4.38 27.55
C MET A 1 -14.61 4.94 26.25
N LYS A 2 -13.41 4.53 25.80
CA LYS A 2 -12.85 4.97 24.52
C LYS A 2 -13.16 3.90 23.48
N PHE A 3 -13.95 4.25 22.47
CA PHE A 3 -14.29 3.35 21.38
C PHE A 3 -13.16 3.34 20.34
N ILE A 4 -12.90 2.17 19.78
CA ILE A 4 -11.96 2.00 18.68
C ILE A 4 -12.81 1.70 17.46
N GLU A 5 -12.81 2.62 16.51
CA GLU A 5 -13.51 2.47 15.24
C GLU A 5 -12.62 1.68 14.28
N ILE A 6 -13.17 0.61 13.71
CA ILE A 6 -12.50 -0.25 12.74
C ILE A 6 -13.18 -0.04 11.41
N ASN A 7 -12.40 0.25 10.36
CA ASN A 7 -12.94 0.29 9.02
C ASN A 7 -13.20 -1.14 8.52
N THR A 8 -14.42 -1.40 8.05
CA THR A 8 -14.82 -2.70 7.49
C THR A 8 -13.97 -3.09 6.29
N GLU A 9 -13.66 -2.15 5.40
CA GLU A 9 -12.83 -2.42 4.20
C GLU A 9 -11.41 -2.85 4.58
N GLU A 10 -10.85 -2.22 5.62
CA GLU A 10 -9.56 -2.61 6.19
C GLU A 10 -9.67 -4.01 6.82
N ALA A 11 -10.70 -4.26 7.62
CA ALA A 11 -10.90 -5.55 8.27
C ALA A 11 -11.09 -6.71 7.28
N GLU A 12 -11.73 -6.47 6.13
CA GLU A 12 -11.87 -7.46 5.05
C GLU A 12 -10.53 -7.76 4.36
N THR A 13 -9.70 -6.73 4.18
CA THR A 13 -8.43 -6.84 3.44
C THR A 13 -7.30 -7.42 4.29
N ILE A 14 -7.13 -6.93 5.52
CA ILE A 14 -5.99 -7.28 6.40
C ILE A 14 -6.40 -8.22 7.55
N GLY A 15 -7.70 -8.43 7.75
CA GLY A 15 -8.27 -9.24 8.81
C GLY A 15 -8.60 -8.42 10.06
N LEU A 16 -9.67 -8.80 10.75
CA LEU A 16 -10.21 -8.09 11.92
C LEU A 16 -9.17 -7.87 13.03
N LYS A 17 -8.32 -8.86 13.31
CA LYS A 17 -7.29 -8.78 14.37
C LYS A 17 -6.21 -7.74 14.05
N ALA A 18 -5.76 -7.72 12.79
CA ALA A 18 -4.77 -6.76 12.31
C ALA A 18 -5.37 -5.35 12.20
N ALA A 19 -6.58 -5.23 11.66
CA ALA A 19 -7.30 -3.96 11.58
C ALA A 19 -7.56 -3.36 12.97
N PHE A 20 -7.95 -4.20 13.93
CA PHE A 20 -8.09 -3.78 15.31
C PHE A 20 -6.78 -3.22 15.88
N ILE A 21 -5.65 -3.91 15.69
CA ILE A 21 -4.34 -3.44 16.17
C ILE A 21 -3.95 -2.11 15.52
N LEU A 22 -4.18 -1.97 14.21
CA LEU A 22 -3.93 -0.72 13.49
C LEU A 22 -4.76 0.43 14.05
N ALA A 23 -6.05 0.20 14.26
CA ALA A 23 -6.96 1.17 14.86
C ALA A 23 -6.57 1.49 16.30
N PHE A 24 -6.13 0.49 17.08
CA PHE A 24 -5.67 0.66 18.45
C PHE A 24 -4.43 1.56 18.53
N ILE A 25 -3.43 1.32 17.67
CA ILE A 25 -2.21 2.15 17.56
C ILE A 25 -2.60 3.58 17.21
N LYS A 26 -3.48 3.75 16.22
CA LYS A 26 -3.98 5.06 15.76
C LYS A 26 -4.71 5.82 16.87
N SER A 27 -5.62 5.17 17.59
CA SER A 27 -6.42 5.79 18.66
C SER A 27 -5.60 6.12 19.92
N ASN A 28 -4.50 5.40 20.18
CA ASN A 28 -3.63 5.64 21.33
C ASN A 28 -2.41 6.50 21.00
N ASN A 29 -2.28 6.98 19.76
CA ASN A 29 -1.12 7.74 19.28
C ASN A 29 0.22 7.01 19.57
N ILE A 30 0.22 5.69 19.44
CA ILE A 30 1.41 4.89 19.70
C ILE A 30 2.30 4.99 18.47
N ASP A 31 3.59 5.26 18.68
CA ASP A 31 4.55 5.29 17.59
C ASP A 31 4.60 3.92 16.92
N LYS A 32 4.30 3.93 15.63
CA LYS A 32 4.30 2.76 14.76
C LYS A 32 5.65 2.04 14.80
N ASN A 33 6.74 2.77 15.03
CA ASN A 33 8.09 2.24 14.99
C ASN A 33 8.55 1.59 16.29
N ASN A 34 7.70 1.58 17.32
CA ASN A 34 8.09 1.08 18.63
C ASN A 34 8.24 -0.45 18.61
N LYS A 35 9.41 -0.96 19.02
CA LYS A 35 9.65 -2.40 19.14
C LYS A 35 8.78 -3.07 20.22
N ASN A 36 8.27 -2.30 21.17
CA ASN A 36 7.49 -2.80 22.32
C ASN A 36 5.97 -2.77 22.07
N LEU A 37 5.51 -2.71 20.81
CA LEU A 37 4.08 -2.67 20.49
C LEU A 37 3.32 -3.88 21.05
N ALA A 38 3.90 -5.08 20.95
CA ALA A 38 3.27 -6.31 21.45
C ALA A 38 3.01 -6.24 22.96
N ASP A 39 3.98 -5.78 23.75
CA ASP A 39 3.85 -5.61 25.20
C ASP A 39 2.81 -4.57 25.59
N ILE A 40 2.76 -3.44 24.87
CA ILE A 40 1.79 -2.37 25.14
C ILE A 40 0.38 -2.85 24.87
N ILE A 41 0.19 -3.54 23.75
CA ILE A 41 -1.10 -4.10 23.34
C ILE A 41 -1.50 -5.21 24.32
N SER A 42 -0.60 -6.12 24.66
CA SER A 42 -0.87 -7.19 25.63
C SER A 42 -1.24 -6.69 27.02
N LYS A 43 -0.63 -5.59 27.49
CA LYS A 43 -0.99 -5.01 28.80
C LYS A 43 -2.36 -4.36 28.82
N LYS A 44 -2.85 -3.88 27.67
CA LYS A 44 -4.15 -3.20 27.55
C LYS A 44 -5.28 -4.12 27.06
N ILE A 45 -4.94 -5.25 26.47
CA ILE A 45 -5.89 -6.13 25.81
C ILE A 45 -5.78 -7.54 26.39
N SER A 46 -6.81 -7.95 27.13
CA SER A 46 -6.92 -9.31 27.68
C SER A 46 -7.56 -10.33 26.71
N PHE A 47 -8.12 -9.89 25.58
CA PHE A 47 -8.84 -10.76 24.64
C PHE A 47 -7.97 -11.41 23.56
N MET A 48 -6.70 -11.00 23.39
CA MET A 48 -5.83 -11.47 22.31
C MET A 48 -4.56 -12.12 22.90
N LYS A 49 -4.17 -13.29 22.38
CA LYS A 49 -2.92 -13.95 22.80
C LYS A 49 -1.70 -13.22 22.25
N ILE A 50 -0.57 -13.27 22.97
CA ILE A 50 0.69 -12.64 22.54
C ILE A 50 1.08 -13.07 21.12
N SER A 51 0.93 -14.36 20.82
CA SER A 51 1.26 -14.95 19.52
C SER A 51 0.39 -14.40 18.38
N GLU A 52 -0.88 -14.08 18.65
CA GLU A 52 -1.79 -13.53 17.64
C GLU A 52 -1.53 -12.04 17.41
N ILE A 53 -1.11 -11.32 18.46
CA ILE A 53 -0.66 -9.93 18.37
C ILE A 53 0.60 -9.88 17.51
N GLU A 54 1.59 -10.72 17.79
CA GLU A 54 2.84 -10.81 17.02
C GLU A 54 2.60 -11.19 15.57
N GLU A 55 1.75 -12.17 15.29
CA GLU A 55 1.41 -12.56 13.91
C GLU A 55 0.74 -11.40 13.16
N SER A 56 -0.15 -10.67 13.83
CA SER A 56 -0.83 -9.52 13.25
C SER A 56 0.12 -8.34 13.04
N ILE A 57 1.03 -8.06 13.98
CA ILE A 57 2.10 -7.06 13.82
C ILE A 57 3.01 -7.45 12.65
N ALA A 58 3.42 -8.72 12.55
CA ALA A 58 4.22 -9.21 11.44
C ALA A 58 3.49 -9.07 10.08
N LYS A 59 2.17 -9.30 10.04
CA LYS A 59 1.34 -9.04 8.85
C LYS A 59 1.32 -7.56 8.50
N LEU A 60 1.14 -6.69 9.47
CA LEU A 60 1.11 -5.25 9.26
C LEU A 60 2.49 -4.68 8.89
N GLU A 61 3.59 -5.30 9.36
CA GLU A 61 4.95 -5.02 8.93
C GLU A 61 5.19 -5.43 7.48
N ARG A 62 4.74 -6.62 7.07
CA ARG A 62 4.78 -7.05 5.66
C ARG A 62 4.02 -6.08 4.74
N LEU A 63 2.96 -5.46 5.25
CA LEU A 63 2.16 -4.46 4.54
C LEU A 63 2.71 -3.03 4.69
N ASN A 64 3.88 -2.84 5.31
CA ASN A 64 4.52 -1.55 5.56
C ASN A 64 3.63 -0.53 6.31
N LEU A 65 2.69 -1.00 7.13
CA LEU A 65 1.75 -0.12 7.86
C LEU A 65 2.33 0.38 9.19
N ILE A 66 3.37 -0.27 9.73
CA ILE A 66 3.91 0.02 11.08
C ILE A 66 5.43 0.23 11.17
N LYS A 67 6.30 -0.39 10.36
CA LYS A 67 7.77 -0.15 10.42
C LYS A 67 8.35 0.40 9.10
N PRO A 68 8.88 1.64 9.04
CA PRO A 68 9.69 2.14 7.95
C PRO A 68 11.14 1.71 8.21
N GLY A 69 11.42 0.43 8.00
CA GLY A 69 12.72 -0.14 8.35
C GLY A 69 13.09 -1.34 7.49
N ALA A 70 13.69 -1.03 6.34
CA ALA A 70 14.49 -1.90 5.48
C ALA A 70 13.77 -2.85 4.49
N SER A 71 13.92 -2.45 3.22
CA SER A 71 14.04 -3.25 2.00
C SER A 71 12.78 -3.68 1.23
N ASN A 72 12.69 -3.02 0.06
CA ASN A 72 12.08 -3.41 -1.20
C ASN A 72 10.58 -3.09 -1.36
N ASN A 73 10.36 -1.99 -2.08
CA ASN A 73 9.15 -1.69 -2.85
C ASN A 73 8.49 -2.97 -3.34
N LEU A 74 7.35 -3.34 -2.75
CA LEU A 74 6.47 -4.27 -3.44
C LEU A 74 5.02 -3.84 -3.36
N TYR A 75 4.61 -3.13 -2.30
CA TYR A 75 3.26 -2.58 -2.23
C TYR A 75 3.29 -1.29 -1.44
N LYS A 76 3.94 -0.25 -1.98
CA LYS A 76 3.41 1.09 -1.71
C LYS A 76 2.04 1.10 -2.39
N LEU A 77 1.03 0.63 -1.65
CA LEU A 77 -0.36 1.03 -1.82
C LEU A 77 -0.37 2.53 -1.61
N LYS A 78 0.13 3.26 -2.61
CA LYS A 78 -0.43 4.56 -2.92
C LYS A 78 -1.86 4.21 -3.29
N LEU A 79 -2.77 4.32 -2.31
CA LEU A 79 -4.10 4.79 -2.65
C LEU A 79 -3.88 5.97 -3.62
N PRO A 80 -4.70 6.13 -4.67
CA PRO A 80 -4.66 7.30 -5.53
C PRO A 80 -5.08 8.54 -4.70
N SER A 81 -4.29 8.89 -3.70
CA SER A 81 -4.35 10.10 -2.92
C SER A 81 -3.78 11.16 -3.84
N GLY A 82 -4.70 11.79 -4.58
CA GLY A 82 -4.45 12.95 -5.41
C GLY A 82 -3.58 12.70 -6.63
N ASN A 83 -4.08 11.95 -7.61
CA ASN A 83 -3.78 12.36 -8.99
C ASN A 83 -4.62 13.64 -9.26
N SER A 84 -4.11 14.78 -8.81
CA SER A 84 -4.51 16.10 -9.29
C SER A 84 -4.06 16.34 -10.75
N HIS A 85 -3.49 15.33 -11.40
CA HIS A 85 -3.43 15.24 -12.85
C HIS A 85 -4.75 14.69 -13.36
N GLY A 86 -5.70 15.59 -13.64
CA GLY A 86 -6.79 15.28 -14.55
C GLY A 86 -6.24 14.60 -15.81
N ALA A 87 -7.04 13.71 -16.41
CA ALA A 87 -6.68 12.88 -17.57
C ALA A 87 -5.80 13.64 -18.57
N SER A 88 -4.48 13.49 -18.43
CA SER A 88 -3.52 14.23 -19.23
C SER A 88 -3.32 13.47 -20.52
N MET A 89 -3.47 14.18 -21.64
CA MET A 89 -3.26 13.63 -22.98
C MET A 89 -1.86 13.02 -23.06
N ILE A 90 -1.76 11.78 -23.55
CA ILE A 90 -0.47 11.13 -23.76
C ILE A 90 0.23 11.84 -24.92
N THR A 91 1.44 12.34 -24.69
CA THR A 91 2.26 13.02 -25.69
C THR A 91 3.24 12.04 -26.37
N LYS A 92 3.81 12.45 -27.50
CA LYS A 92 4.81 11.65 -28.26
C LYS A 92 6.08 11.30 -27.45
N ASN A 93 6.35 12.03 -26.37
CA ASN A 93 7.50 11.83 -25.49
C ASN A 93 7.11 11.22 -24.14
N TRP A 94 5.87 10.77 -23.99
CA TRP A 94 5.41 10.17 -22.75
C TRP A 94 6.21 8.91 -22.40
N THR A 95 6.56 8.79 -21.12
CA THR A 95 7.24 7.63 -20.54
C THR A 95 6.52 7.21 -19.27
N PRO A 96 6.47 5.89 -18.97
CA PRO A 96 5.93 5.40 -17.72
C PRO A 96 6.74 5.92 -16.54
N SER A 97 6.08 6.12 -15.39
CA SER A 97 6.79 6.39 -14.14
C SER A 97 7.49 5.12 -13.64
N GLU A 98 8.49 5.30 -12.79
CA GLU A 98 9.26 4.19 -12.21
C GLU A 98 8.36 3.15 -11.51
N ASN A 99 7.31 3.60 -10.83
CA ASN A 99 6.31 2.72 -10.22
C ASN A 99 5.61 1.80 -11.24
N VAL A 100 5.38 2.26 -12.46
CA VAL A 100 4.75 1.44 -13.51
C VAL A 100 5.70 0.33 -13.94
N TYR A 101 7.01 0.61 -14.05
CA TYR A 101 8.00 -0.42 -14.35
C TYR A 101 8.10 -1.45 -13.23
N GLU A 102 8.02 -1.05 -11.96
CA GLU A 102 8.00 -1.97 -10.83
C GLU A 102 6.80 -2.92 -10.92
N VAL A 103 5.60 -2.39 -11.13
CA VAL A 103 4.36 -3.20 -11.25
C VAL A 103 4.44 -4.17 -12.43
N LEU A 104 4.93 -3.74 -13.58
CA LEU A 104 5.08 -4.61 -14.74
C LEU A 104 6.15 -5.69 -14.51
N SER A 105 7.23 -5.36 -13.79
CA SER A 105 8.25 -6.32 -13.39
C SER A 105 7.72 -7.36 -12.42
N MET A 106 6.77 -7.02 -11.54
CA MET A 106 6.06 -7.99 -10.69
C MET A 106 5.26 -8.99 -11.53
N GLY A 107 4.72 -8.54 -12.67
CA GLY A 107 4.11 -9.40 -13.69
C GLY A 107 5.13 -10.19 -14.55
N ASN A 108 6.40 -10.21 -14.15
CA ASN A 108 7.49 -10.85 -14.88
C ASN A 108 7.75 -10.25 -16.28
N ILE A 109 7.36 -8.99 -16.50
CA ILE A 109 7.55 -8.29 -17.76
C ILE A 109 8.88 -7.52 -17.71
N LYS A 110 9.79 -7.86 -18.62
CA LYS A 110 11.11 -7.21 -18.71
C LYS A 110 11.00 -5.77 -19.21
N LYS A 111 11.88 -4.89 -18.72
CA LYS A 111 11.95 -3.50 -19.14
C LYS A 111 12.14 -3.34 -20.65
N GLU A 112 12.98 -4.17 -21.27
CA GLU A 112 13.20 -4.18 -22.72
C GLU A 112 11.90 -4.37 -23.50
N PHE A 113 11.02 -5.27 -23.02
CA PHE A 113 9.73 -5.51 -23.63
C PHE A 113 8.81 -4.29 -23.50
N ILE A 114 8.78 -3.67 -22.32
CA ILE A 114 8.01 -2.46 -22.06
C ILE A 114 8.46 -1.34 -23.02
N ASP A 115 9.77 -1.08 -23.06
CA ASP A 115 10.37 -0.06 -23.91
C ASP A 115 10.08 -0.32 -25.40
N SER A 116 10.07 -1.58 -25.82
CA SER A 116 9.71 -1.97 -27.19
C SER A 116 8.25 -1.67 -27.56
N LYS A 117 7.35 -1.58 -26.57
CA LYS A 117 5.91 -1.32 -26.75
C LYS A 117 5.49 0.13 -26.50
N LEU A 118 6.39 0.96 -25.98
CA LEU A 118 6.11 2.38 -25.76
C LEU A 118 5.75 3.16 -27.04
N PRO A 119 6.39 2.93 -28.21
CA PRO A 119 6.02 3.63 -29.44
C PRO A 119 4.56 3.38 -29.85
N GLU A 120 4.13 2.12 -29.87
CA GLU A 120 2.77 1.73 -30.22
C GLU A 120 1.76 2.22 -29.18
N PHE A 121 2.11 2.13 -27.89
CA PHE A 121 1.28 2.63 -26.80
C PHE A 121 1.02 4.13 -26.93
N ARG A 122 2.07 4.93 -27.17
CA ARG A 122 1.93 6.38 -27.38
C ARG A 122 1.05 6.68 -28.59
N LEU A 123 1.28 5.99 -29.71
CA LEU A 123 0.50 6.19 -30.94
C LEU A 123 -0.99 5.93 -30.69
N TYR A 124 -1.32 4.78 -30.12
CA TYR A 124 -2.69 4.39 -29.82
C TYR A 124 -3.41 5.41 -28.94
N TRP A 125 -2.77 5.86 -27.86
CA TRP A 125 -3.39 6.79 -26.92
C TRP A 125 -3.43 8.23 -27.42
N MET A 126 -2.48 8.65 -28.25
CA MET A 126 -2.55 9.92 -28.97
C MET A 126 -3.78 9.98 -29.89
N GLU A 127 -4.02 8.93 -30.68
CA GLU A 127 -5.18 8.85 -31.58
C GLU A 127 -6.51 8.83 -30.82
N LYS A 128 -6.55 8.15 -29.67
CA LYS A 128 -7.77 8.07 -28.85
C LYS A 128 -8.08 9.38 -28.14
N CYS A 129 -7.08 10.17 -27.76
CA CYS A 129 -7.30 11.44 -27.07
C CYS A 129 -7.75 12.56 -28.03
N CYS A 130 -7.31 12.54 -29.28
CA CYS A 130 -7.73 13.50 -30.32
C CYS A 130 -9.12 13.25 -30.91
N LYS A 131 -9.87 12.22 -30.47
CA LYS A 131 -11.19 11.83 -31.01
C LYS A 131 -12.37 12.17 -30.07
N ARG A 132 -12.21 13.13 -29.16
CA ARG A 132 -13.30 13.57 -28.26
C ARG A 132 -13.91 14.88 -28.69
#